data_AF-A0A937YPZ6-F1
#
_entry.id   AF-A0A937YPZ6-F1
#
_cell.length_a   1.000
_cell.length_b   1.000
_cell.length_c   1.000
_cell.angle_alpha   90.00
_cell.angle_beta   90.00
_cell.angle_gamma   90.00
#
_symmetry.space_group_name_H-M   'P 1'
#
loop_
_entity.id
_entity.type
_entity.pdbx_description
1 polymer ?
#
loop_
_entity_poly.entity_id
_entity_poly.type
_entity_poly.pdbx_seq_one_letter_code
_entity_poly.pdbx_strand_id
1 'polypeptide(L)'
;MTSLSLLRRQLLALFKSIATPEGTLDLVAVPTLKSAAARKGEFCALLDSGGLDFTDLKARLNNDPDIDSLSRQKRVAALIDYARVAIGFIDRELSARRGHVIVSANDD
;
A
#
# COMPACT_ATOMS: atom_id res chain seq x y z
N MET A 1 8.62 -4.99 -21.88
CA MET A 1 7.20 -4.79 -21.57
C MET A 1 6.75 -5.92 -20.66
N THR A 2 6.47 -5.62 -19.40
CA THR A 2 5.96 -6.61 -18.43
C THR A 2 4.47 -6.83 -18.74
N SER A 3 4.06 -8.05 -19.06
CA SER A 3 2.63 -8.35 -19.27
C SER A 3 1.84 -8.08 -17.98
N LEU A 4 0.66 -7.49 -18.08
CA LEU A 4 -0.25 -7.17 -16.96
C LEU A 4 -0.49 -8.36 -16.01
N SER A 5 -0.52 -9.58 -16.57
CA SER A 5 -0.64 -10.83 -15.81
C SER A 5 0.60 -11.18 -14.98
N LEU A 6 1.80 -10.83 -15.44
CA LEU A 6 3.06 -11.02 -14.71
C LEU A 6 3.16 -10.00 -13.57
N LEU A 7 2.84 -8.73 -13.85
CA LEU A 7 2.79 -7.67 -12.83
C LEU A 7 1.85 -8.03 -11.68
N ARG A 8 0.62 -8.46 -11.99
CA ARG A 8 -0.35 -8.89 -10.97
C ARG A 8 0.16 -10.04 -10.11
N ARG A 9 0.83 -11.03 -10.71
CA ARG A 9 1.44 -12.15 -9.95
C ARG A 9 2.54 -11.68 -9.02
N GLN A 10 3.41 -10.77 -9.48
CA GLN A 10 4.49 -10.22 -8.66
C GLN A 10 3.95 -9.38 -7.50
N LEU A 11 2.95 -8.52 -7.75
CA LEU A 11 2.28 -7.76 -6.70
C LEU A 11 1.58 -8.68 -5.69
N LEU A 12 0.91 -9.74 -6.16
CA LEU A 12 0.28 -10.73 -5.27
C LEU A 12 1.31 -11.49 -4.43
N ALA A 13 2.45 -11.86 -5.01
CA ALA A 13 3.53 -12.52 -4.29
C ALA A 13 4.12 -11.60 -3.21
N LEU A 14 4.33 -10.32 -3.53
CA LEU A 14 4.79 -9.32 -2.56
C LEU A 14 3.76 -9.13 -1.43
N PHE A 15 2.48 -9.01 -1.78
CA PHE A 15 1.38 -8.90 -0.81
C PHE A 15 1.37 -10.08 0.18
N LYS A 16 1.41 -11.32 -0.34
CA LYS A 16 1.48 -12.53 0.49
C LYS A 16 2.75 -12.62 1.34
N SER A 17 3.80 -11.89 0.97
CA SER A 17 5.05 -11.82 1.73
C SER A 17 5.04 -10.78 2.85
N ILE A 18 4.03 -9.91 2.93
CA ILE A 18 3.91 -8.87 3.97
C ILE A 18 2.60 -8.94 4.75
N ALA A 19 1.61 -9.65 4.23
CA ALA A 19 0.30 -9.85 4.83
C ALA A 19 0.11 -11.32 5.21
N THR A 20 -0.76 -11.57 6.19
CA THR A 20 -1.19 -12.91 6.57
C THR A 20 -1.96 -13.57 5.42
N PRO A 21 -2.19 -14.90 5.45
CA PRO A 21 -3.11 -15.55 4.50
C PRO A 21 -4.54 -14.95 4.51
N GLU A 22 -4.95 -14.33 5.61
CA GLU A 22 -6.22 -13.60 5.75
C GLU A 22 -6.16 -12.17 5.18
N GLY A 23 -4.99 -11.78 4.64
CA GLY A 23 -4.71 -10.46 4.09
C GLY A 23 -4.52 -9.38 5.15
N THR A 24 -4.38 -9.72 6.42
CA THR A 24 -4.20 -8.79 7.55
C THR A 24 -2.72 -8.50 7.80
N LEU A 25 -2.45 -7.58 8.74
CA LEU A 25 -1.12 -7.13 9.08
C LEU A 25 -0.24 -8.26 9.65
N ASP A 26 0.81 -8.65 8.92
CA ASP A 26 1.79 -9.63 9.41
C ASP A 26 3.10 -8.97 9.83
N LEU A 27 3.21 -8.65 11.12
CA LEU A 27 4.42 -8.07 11.69
C LEU A 27 5.57 -9.07 11.82
N VAL A 28 5.29 -10.37 11.67
CA VAL A 28 6.28 -11.44 11.72
C VAL A 28 7.07 -11.49 10.40
N ALA A 29 6.40 -11.39 9.26
CA ALA A 29 7.01 -11.34 7.93
C ALA A 29 7.78 -10.03 7.67
N VAL A 30 7.45 -8.96 8.40
CA VAL A 30 8.16 -7.68 8.34
C VAL A 30 8.76 -7.33 9.71
N PRO A 31 9.89 -7.96 10.09
CA PRO A 31 10.42 -7.87 11.44
C PRO A 31 11.01 -6.49 11.78
N THR A 32 11.40 -5.69 10.78
CA THR A 32 12.08 -4.40 11.02
C THR A 32 11.52 -3.26 10.16
N LEU A 33 11.77 -2.02 10.59
CA LEU A 33 11.49 -0.83 9.79
C LEU A 33 12.25 -0.84 8.45
N LYS A 34 13.47 -1.36 8.43
CA LYS A 34 14.27 -1.53 7.22
C LYS A 34 13.62 -2.53 6.25
N SER A 35 13.07 -3.63 6.77
CA SER A 35 12.29 -4.58 5.99
C SER A 35 11.04 -3.92 5.39
N ALA A 36 10.32 -3.12 6.16
CA ALA A 36 9.15 -2.38 5.67
C ALA A 36 9.54 -1.40 4.54
N ALA A 37 10.65 -0.67 4.70
CA ALA A 37 11.17 0.23 3.67
C ALA A 37 11.62 -0.53 2.40
N ALA A 38 12.26 -1.68 2.56
CA ALA A 38 12.66 -2.53 1.43
C ALA A 38 11.43 -3.01 0.64
N ARG A 39 10.38 -3.48 1.34
CA ARG A 39 9.12 -3.91 0.72
C ARG A 39 8.40 -2.77 0.01
N LYS A 40 8.41 -1.56 0.58
CA LYS A 40 7.93 -0.35 -0.11
C LYS A 40 8.71 -0.11 -1.41
N GLY A 41 10.03 -0.24 -1.38
CA GLY A 41 10.89 -0.10 -2.55
C GLY A 41 10.55 -1.10 -3.66
N GLU A 42 10.40 -2.38 -3.30
CA GLU A 42 9.98 -3.44 -4.22
C GLU A 42 8.59 -3.14 -4.82
N PHE A 43 7.64 -2.72 -3.99
CA PHE A 43 6.30 -2.35 -4.45
C PHE A 43 6.36 -1.20 -5.48
N CYS A 44 7.06 -0.11 -5.15
CA CYS A 44 7.26 1.01 -6.08
C CYS A 44 7.91 0.59 -7.40
N ALA A 45 8.92 -0.29 -7.37
CA ALA A 45 9.59 -0.78 -8.56
C ALA A 45 8.67 -1.63 -9.45
N LEU A 46 7.78 -2.43 -8.84
CA LEU A 46 6.76 -3.17 -9.56
C LEU A 46 5.75 -2.23 -10.21
N LEU A 47 5.25 -1.23 -9.48
CA LEU A 47 4.33 -0.23 -10.05
C LEU A 47 4.97 0.53 -11.23
N ASP A 48 6.25 0.86 -11.14
CA ASP A 48 7.02 1.53 -12.20
C ASP A 48 7.16 0.65 -13.45
N SER A 49 7.41 -0.65 -13.25
CA SER A 49 7.55 -1.65 -14.33
C SER A 49 6.25 -1.95 -15.08
N GLY A 50 5.09 -1.53 -14.53
CA GLY A 50 3.77 -1.81 -15.05
C GLY A 50 3.28 -0.88 -16.16
N GLY A 51 3.89 0.29 -16.33
CA GLY A 51 3.65 1.20 -17.45
C GLY A 51 2.26 1.85 -17.57
N LEU A 52 1.32 1.64 -16.63
CA LEU A 52 -0.05 2.20 -16.66
C LEU A 52 -0.59 2.47 -15.23
N ASP A 53 -1.39 3.54 -15.10
CA ASP A 53 -2.28 4.01 -14.00
C ASP A 53 -1.82 4.03 -12.53
N PHE A 54 -0.67 3.45 -12.18
CA PHE A 54 -0.21 3.42 -10.79
C PHE A 54 0.60 4.65 -10.36
N THR A 55 0.79 5.64 -11.25
CA THR A 55 1.50 6.89 -10.92
C THR A 55 0.83 7.63 -9.78
N ASP A 56 -0.50 7.73 -9.80
CA ASP A 56 -1.28 8.34 -8.70
C ASP A 56 -1.12 7.53 -7.41
N LEU A 57 -1.28 6.20 -7.47
CA LEU A 57 -1.15 5.32 -6.32
C LEU A 57 0.24 5.43 -5.66
N LYS A 58 1.30 5.46 -6.48
CA LYS A 58 2.69 5.63 -6.04
C LYS A 58 2.93 7.01 -5.43
N ALA A 59 2.37 8.06 -6.03
CA ALA A 59 2.44 9.41 -5.47
C ALA A 59 1.75 9.48 -4.10
N ARG A 60 0.56 8.87 -3.97
CA ARG A 60 -0.18 8.80 -2.71
C ARG A 60 0.57 8.01 -1.64
N LEU A 61 1.11 6.83 -1.98
CA LEU A 61 1.95 6.04 -1.07
C LEU A 61 3.18 6.81 -0.57
N ASN A 62 3.80 7.62 -1.43
CA ASN A 62 4.98 8.40 -1.04
C ASN A 62 4.64 9.61 -0.17
N ASN A 63 3.44 10.17 -0.30
CA ASN A 63 2.96 11.27 0.53
C ASN A 63 2.19 10.80 1.78
N ASP A 64 2.03 9.48 1.97
CA ASP A 64 1.27 8.94 3.09
C ASP A 64 2.09 9.01 4.40
N PRO A 65 1.57 9.67 5.45
CA PRO A 65 2.29 9.83 6.71
C PRO A 65 2.38 8.55 7.53
N ASP A 66 1.47 7.58 7.34
CA ASP A 66 1.58 6.25 7.96
C ASP A 66 2.74 5.45 7.32
N ILE A 67 3.01 5.66 6.03
CA ILE A 67 4.18 5.11 5.32
C ILE A 67 5.50 5.76 5.74
N ASP A 68 5.51 7.02 6.18
CA ASP A 68 6.71 7.63 6.76
C ASP A 68 6.80 7.50 8.29
N SER A 69 5.79 6.89 8.91
CA SER A 69 5.73 6.75 10.36
C SER A 69 6.89 5.92 10.91
N LEU A 70 7.43 6.36 12.06
CA LEU A 70 8.38 5.60 12.87
C LEU A 70 7.77 4.29 13.42
N SER A 71 6.44 4.18 13.41
CA SER A 71 5.75 2.96 13.81
C SER A 71 5.76 1.93 12.68
N ARG A 72 6.53 0.85 12.87
CA ARG A 72 6.56 -0.32 11.96
C ARG A 72 5.16 -0.81 11.61
N GLN A 73 4.30 -0.91 12.63
CA GLN A 73 2.93 -1.38 12.47
C GLN A 73 2.12 -0.52 11.50
N LYS A 74 2.20 0.81 11.63
CA LYS A 74 1.51 1.76 10.75
C LYS A 74 2.05 1.68 9.32
N ARG A 75 3.38 1.61 9.18
CA ARG A 75 4.07 1.48 7.89
C ARG A 75 3.61 0.25 7.10
N VAL A 76 3.61 -0.90 7.75
CA VAL A 76 3.23 -2.17 7.11
C VAL A 76 1.72 -2.22 6.87
N ALA A 77 0.90 -1.70 7.80
CA ALA A 77 -0.56 -1.64 7.61
C ALA A 77 -0.93 -0.78 6.39
N ALA A 78 -0.31 0.40 6.24
CA ALA A 78 -0.51 1.25 5.08
C ALA A 78 -0.04 0.53 3.80
N LEU A 79 1.15 -0.10 3.81
CA LEU A 79 1.67 -0.81 2.63
C LEU A 79 0.73 -1.94 2.17
N ILE A 80 0.13 -2.68 3.10
CA ILE A 80 -0.85 -3.72 2.82
C ILE A 80 -2.10 -3.14 2.17
N ASP A 81 -2.58 -1.98 2.63
CA ASP A 81 -3.75 -1.30 2.07
C ASP A 81 -3.51 -0.87 0.61
N TYR A 82 -2.37 -0.22 0.35
CA TYR A 82 -1.96 0.14 -1.02
C TYR A 82 -1.76 -1.09 -1.91
N ALA A 83 -1.19 -2.18 -1.37
CA ALA A 83 -1.02 -3.41 -2.11
C ALA A 83 -2.36 -4.06 -2.48
N ARG A 84 -3.35 -4.01 -1.59
CA ARG A 84 -4.72 -4.49 -1.85
C ARG A 84 -5.39 -3.72 -3.00
N VAL A 85 -5.22 -2.40 -3.04
CA VAL A 85 -5.72 -1.59 -4.16
C VAL A 85 -4.98 -1.92 -5.45
N ALA A 86 -3.64 -2.02 -5.43
CA ALA A 86 -2.85 -2.31 -6.63
C ALA A 86 -3.16 -3.67 -7.27
N ILE A 87 -3.43 -4.71 -6.47
CA ILE A 87 -3.82 -6.03 -7.01
C ILE A 87 -5.30 -6.07 -7.45
N GLY A 88 -6.09 -5.06 -7.09
CA GLY A 88 -7.54 -5.02 -7.29
C GLY A 88 -8.30 -5.95 -6.35
N PHE A 89 -7.76 -6.22 -5.15
CA PHE A 89 -8.45 -7.00 -4.12
C PHE A 89 -9.61 -6.23 -3.49
N ILE A 90 -9.57 -4.90 -3.57
CA ILE A 90 -10.60 -4.02 -3.07
C ILE A 90 -10.87 -2.98 -4.15
N ASP A 91 -12.12 -2.91 -4.64
CA ASP A 91 -12.65 -1.82 -5.46
C ASP A 91 -13.08 -0.66 -4.54
N ARG A 92 -12.17 -0.25 -3.65
CA ARG A 92 -12.42 0.87 -2.75
C ARG A 92 -11.48 1.96 -3.19
N GLU A 93 -12.06 3.08 -3.63
CA GLU A 93 -11.37 4.36 -3.69
C GLU A 93 -10.57 4.47 -2.40
N LEU A 94 -9.23 4.44 -2.52
CA LEU A 94 -8.29 4.61 -1.41
C LEU A 94 -8.73 5.89 -0.74
N SER A 95 -9.48 5.78 0.36
CA SER A 95 -10.19 6.93 0.88
C SER A 95 -9.11 7.90 1.32
N ALA A 96 -8.97 9.00 0.61
CA ALA A 96 -8.12 10.13 1.00
C ALA A 96 -8.52 10.69 2.38
N ARG A 97 -9.64 10.21 2.94
CA ARG A 97 -10.14 10.45 4.30
C ARG A 97 -9.42 9.62 5.38
N ARG A 98 -8.08 9.68 5.43
CA ARG A 98 -7.38 9.75 6.73
C ARG A 98 -6.92 11.18 7.04
N GLY A 99 -7.32 12.16 6.23
CA GLY A 99 -7.39 13.55 6.64
C GLY A 99 -8.61 13.76 7.54
N HIS A 100 -8.34 14.15 8.79
CA HIS A 100 -9.18 15.01 9.63
C HIS A 100 -10.69 14.96 9.36
N VAL A 101 -11.44 14.36 10.28
CA VAL A 101 -12.86 14.72 10.43
C VAL A 101 -12.88 16.20 10.83
N ILE A 102 -13.01 17.11 9.86
CA ILE A 102 -13.52 18.44 10.16
C ILE A 102 -15.03 18.25 10.26
N VAL A 103 -15.51 18.07 11.49
CA VAL A 103 -16.93 18.24 11.81
C VAL A 103 -17.19 19.74 11.69
N SER A 104 -17.49 20.23 10.48
CA SER A 104 -18.25 21.47 10.36
C SER A 104 -19.72 21.08 10.43
N ALA A 105 -20.22 20.89 11.64
CA ALA A 105 -21.64 20.97 11.92
C ALA A 105 -21.96 22.45 12.15
N ASN A 106 -22.29 23.14 11.07
CA ASN A 106 -22.93 24.45 10.99
C ASN A 106 -23.67 24.37 9.64
N ASP A 107 -24.98 24.51 9.48
CA ASP A 107 -26.01 25.30 10.14
C ASP A 107 -27.35 24.80 9.56
N ASP A 108 -28.34 24.47 10.41
CA ASP A 108 -29.76 24.91 10.35
C ASP A 108 -30.52 24.32 11.55
#